data_AF-A0A6J7ZZC6-F1
#
_entry.id   AF-A0A6J7ZZC6-F1
#
_cell.length_a   1.000
_cell.length_b   1.000
_cell.length_c   1.000
_cell.angle_alpha   90.00
_cell.angle_beta   90.00
_cell.angle_gamma   90.00
#
_symmetry.space_group_name_H-M   'P 1'
#
loop_
_entity.id
_entity.type
_entity.pdbx_description
1 polymer ?
#
loop_
_entity_poly.entity_id
_entity_poly.type
_entity_poly.pdbx_seq_one_letter_code
_entity_poly.pdbx_strand_id
1 'polypeptide(L)'
;METIRGALKSIKLGSVLIHVSSNCDPTFGPSGNFACVLGEPYYKKYQYATCQTNLYIKLNSDNRHVCRSMADGTQPLYCWNQCMLELHELAEGPVYSDCECSPGDSLTNNPMTSYIKLPGNCYSPNGRDCSWFNKCLHAKYSCSGNNFNDMIGLASAICHTQEKIKDAKGYKWLASVTACLQVQMAPVLKQWIHLNCSTLDQKASAVQQTCLKNPLGVESLCELEPTDIWFAFWAIREYFTTNIVSEITGFLTKVQDCSNGKMVSVLRKVKLNLGKKIKRIPHSVVEKYLTKVVNELKWKEKGVFLLATYEQNQYITILIALRQNIGSYHNTTVDRSLDDILTNLADAFENGTFQFVVDGEFVEPDTMFACSDYICSDTYLHRNATYPTQQGKLKTNTHTNKFIYIKDIESR
;
A
#
# COMPACT_ATOMS: atom_id res chain seq x y z
N MET A 1 -36.55 18.51 0.70
CA MET A 1 -37.48 17.48 0.18
C MET A 1 -37.57 17.70 -1.31
N GLU A 2 -37.49 16.61 -2.08
CA GLU A 2 -37.36 16.50 -3.55
C GLU A 2 -35.93 16.68 -4.11
N THR A 3 -35.36 15.86 -5.00
CA THR A 3 -35.52 14.45 -5.42
C THR A 3 -34.24 14.15 -6.20
N ILE A 4 -33.25 13.48 -5.60
CA ILE A 4 -32.07 12.98 -6.35
C ILE A 4 -32.39 11.54 -6.77
N ARG A 5 -32.97 11.38 -7.96
CA ARG A 5 -32.94 10.12 -8.71
C ARG A 5 -31.60 10.07 -9.46
N GLY A 6 -30.56 9.60 -8.79
CA GLY A 6 -29.30 9.21 -9.42
C GLY A 6 -29.39 7.78 -9.94
N ALA A 7 -29.15 7.63 -11.24
CA ALA A 7 -29.22 6.41 -12.05
C ALA A 7 -28.80 5.10 -11.35
N LEU A 8 -29.77 4.21 -11.10
CA LEU A 8 -29.54 2.77 -11.08
C LEU A 8 -29.22 2.34 -12.53
N LYS A 9 -27.93 2.23 -12.87
CA LYS A 9 -27.51 1.47 -14.05
C LYS A 9 -28.05 0.05 -13.89
N SER A 10 -28.84 -0.43 -14.85
CA SER A 10 -29.27 -1.83 -14.87
C SER A 10 -28.03 -2.73 -14.93
N ILE A 11 -27.75 -3.47 -13.86
CA ILE A 11 -26.68 -4.46 -13.83
C ILE A 11 -27.18 -5.66 -14.63
N LYS A 12 -26.76 -5.78 -15.91
CA LYS A 12 -26.88 -7.04 -16.65
C LYS A 12 -25.86 -8.00 -16.04
N LEU A 13 -26.33 -9.05 -15.36
CA LEU A 13 -25.50 -10.19 -14.97
C LEU A 13 -24.99 -10.88 -16.24
N GLY A 14 -23.70 -10.71 -16.54
CA GLY A 14 -23.01 -11.45 -17.61
C GLY A 14 -22.81 -12.91 -17.19
N SER A 15 -23.31 -13.85 -18.00
CA SER A 15 -23.11 -15.29 -17.80
C SER A 15 -21.90 -15.77 -18.59
N VAL A 16 -20.96 -16.43 -17.93
CA VAL A 16 -19.73 -16.93 -18.56
C VAL A 16 -19.99 -18.27 -19.29
N LEU A 17 -19.46 -18.42 -20.52
CA LEU A 17 -19.73 -19.59 -21.37
C LEU A 17 -19.28 -20.93 -20.75
N ILE A 18 -20.14 -21.95 -20.91
CA ILE A 18 -19.82 -23.36 -20.69
C ILE A 18 -19.63 -23.99 -22.06
N HIS A 19 -18.43 -23.91 -22.62
CA HIS A 19 -18.01 -24.88 -23.62
C HIS A 19 -17.22 -25.96 -22.89
N VAL A 20 -17.82 -27.14 -22.74
CA VAL A 20 -17.15 -28.34 -22.23
C VAL A 20 -16.11 -28.75 -23.28
N SER A 21 -14.92 -28.19 -23.18
CA SER A 21 -13.72 -28.76 -23.78
C SER A 21 -12.93 -29.41 -22.65
N SER A 22 -12.19 -30.48 -22.94
CA SER A 22 -11.29 -31.12 -21.98
C SER A 22 -10.28 -30.15 -21.33
N ASN A 23 -10.15 -28.94 -21.87
CA ASN A 23 -9.25 -27.90 -21.40
C ASN A 23 -9.85 -27.01 -20.31
N CYS A 24 -11.17 -27.02 -20.08
CA CYS A 24 -11.77 -26.34 -18.93
C CYS A 24 -12.99 -27.12 -18.45
N ASP A 25 -12.72 -28.16 -17.67
CA ASP A 25 -13.77 -28.96 -17.06
C ASP A 25 -14.48 -28.17 -15.95
N PRO A 26 -15.83 -28.12 -15.91
CA PRO A 26 -16.57 -27.33 -14.93
C PRO A 26 -16.34 -27.77 -13.47
N THR A 27 -15.88 -28.99 -13.25
CA THR A 27 -15.64 -29.58 -11.92
C THR A 27 -14.15 -29.62 -11.59
N PHE A 28 -13.29 -29.99 -12.55
CA PHE A 28 -11.88 -30.26 -12.33
C PHE A 28 -10.92 -29.17 -12.83
N GLY A 29 -11.39 -28.25 -13.67
CA GLY A 29 -10.53 -27.23 -14.30
C GLY A 29 -9.56 -27.86 -15.32
N PRO A 30 -8.27 -27.45 -15.37
CA PRO A 30 -7.55 -26.60 -14.42
C PRO A 30 -7.54 -25.10 -14.77
N SER A 31 -7.38 -24.25 -13.74
CA SER A 31 -7.14 -22.81 -13.94
C SER A 31 -5.87 -22.54 -14.75
N GLY A 32 -5.93 -21.55 -15.65
CA GLY A 32 -4.79 -21.10 -16.44
C GLY A 32 -4.71 -21.69 -17.84
N ASN A 33 -5.47 -22.75 -18.12
CA ASN A 33 -5.71 -23.16 -19.51
C ASN A 33 -6.36 -22.01 -20.26
N PHE A 34 -6.00 -21.84 -21.53
CA PHE A 34 -6.52 -20.78 -22.37
C PHE A 34 -6.99 -21.34 -23.71
N ALA A 35 -7.94 -20.66 -24.32
CA ALA A 35 -8.46 -21.01 -25.63
C ALA A 35 -8.96 -19.76 -26.35
N CYS A 36 -9.04 -19.87 -27.68
CA CYS A 36 -9.76 -18.91 -28.50
C CYS A 36 -11.21 -19.39 -28.64
N VAL A 37 -12.15 -18.70 -28.00
CA VAL A 37 -13.56 -19.15 -27.89
C VAL A 37 -14.50 -18.19 -28.59
N LEU A 38 -15.54 -18.74 -29.21
CA LEU A 38 -16.62 -17.96 -29.78
C LEU A 38 -17.66 -17.65 -28.70
N GLY A 39 -17.88 -16.36 -28.46
CA GLY A 39 -18.73 -15.85 -27.39
C GLY A 39 -20.23 -15.81 -27.69
N GLU A 40 -20.76 -16.71 -28.52
CA GLU A 40 -22.14 -16.58 -29.02
C GLU A 40 -23.21 -16.77 -27.93
N PRO A 41 -24.37 -16.07 -28.02
CA PRO A 41 -24.73 -15.04 -29.03
C PRO A 41 -24.20 -13.63 -28.69
N TYR A 42 -23.50 -13.46 -27.57
CA TYR A 42 -23.16 -12.16 -26.98
C TYR A 42 -22.02 -11.43 -27.70
N TYR A 43 -21.12 -12.19 -28.32
CA TYR A 43 -20.01 -11.67 -29.11
C TYR A 43 -20.01 -12.31 -30.51
N LYS A 44 -19.79 -11.48 -31.53
CA LYS A 44 -19.80 -11.89 -32.94
C LYS A 44 -18.44 -12.30 -33.48
N LYS A 45 -17.42 -12.38 -32.62
CA LYS A 45 -16.04 -12.71 -32.96
C LYS A 45 -15.43 -13.61 -31.88
N TYR A 46 -14.41 -14.36 -32.30
CA TYR A 46 -13.58 -15.13 -31.40
C TYR A 46 -12.74 -14.22 -30.50
N GLN A 47 -12.57 -14.64 -29.26
CA GLN A 47 -11.76 -13.93 -28.28
C GLN A 47 -11.00 -14.88 -27.37
N TYR A 48 -9.91 -14.41 -26.79
CA TYR A 48 -9.18 -15.17 -25.77
C TYR A 48 -10.07 -15.41 -24.55
N ALA A 49 -9.97 -16.60 -23.97
CA ALA A 49 -10.55 -16.92 -22.68
C ALA A 49 -9.59 -17.75 -21.84
N THR A 50 -9.66 -17.61 -20.52
CA THR A 50 -8.91 -18.43 -19.56
C THR A 50 -9.88 -19.27 -18.75
N CYS A 51 -9.57 -20.55 -18.55
CA CYS A 51 -10.25 -21.36 -17.55
C CYS A 51 -9.91 -20.80 -16.17
N GLN A 52 -10.93 -20.43 -15.40
CA GLN A 52 -10.75 -19.84 -14.07
C GLN A 52 -11.79 -20.38 -13.10
N THR A 53 -11.46 -20.30 -11.81
CA THR A 53 -12.43 -20.65 -10.77
C THR A 53 -13.59 -19.65 -10.76
N ASN A 54 -14.79 -20.14 -10.49
CA ASN A 54 -15.96 -19.32 -10.28
C ASN A 54 -15.76 -18.33 -9.12
N LEU A 55 -15.01 -18.73 -8.08
CA LEU A 55 -14.64 -17.86 -6.98
C LEU A 55 -13.84 -16.63 -7.46
N TYR A 56 -12.80 -16.85 -8.25
CA TYR A 56 -12.01 -15.75 -8.82
C TYR A 56 -12.87 -14.82 -9.67
N ILE A 57 -13.73 -15.36 -10.54
CA ILE A 57 -14.59 -14.55 -11.42
C ILE A 57 -15.51 -13.65 -10.59
N LYS A 58 -16.12 -14.20 -9.54
CA LYS A 58 -16.93 -13.42 -8.60
C LYS A 58 -16.10 -12.34 -7.91
N LEU A 59 -14.92 -12.67 -7.39
CA LEU A 59 -14.07 -11.71 -6.69
C LEU A 59 -13.58 -10.58 -7.63
N ASN A 60 -13.15 -10.91 -8.84
CA ASN A 60 -12.61 -9.94 -9.80
C ASN A 60 -13.68 -8.98 -10.32
N SER A 61 -14.91 -9.46 -10.46
CA SER A 61 -16.04 -8.69 -10.99
C SER A 61 -16.90 -8.04 -9.91
N ASP A 62 -16.51 -8.11 -8.64
CA ASP A 62 -17.36 -7.68 -7.51
C ASP A 62 -18.77 -8.31 -7.59
N ASN A 63 -18.80 -9.63 -7.75
CA ASN A 63 -19.97 -10.49 -7.91
C ASN A 63 -20.87 -10.17 -9.12
N ARG A 64 -20.46 -9.29 -10.04
CA ARG A 64 -21.21 -9.00 -11.28
C ARG A 64 -21.22 -10.17 -12.26
N HIS A 65 -20.20 -11.02 -12.18
CA HIS A 65 -20.02 -12.15 -13.09
C HIS A 65 -19.89 -13.45 -12.32
N VAL A 66 -20.46 -14.51 -12.91
CA VAL A 66 -20.48 -15.85 -12.36
C VAL A 66 -20.44 -16.84 -13.52
N CYS A 67 -19.87 -18.02 -13.28
CA CYS A 67 -20.03 -19.11 -14.22
C CYS A 67 -21.52 -19.40 -14.46
N ARG A 68 -21.91 -19.66 -15.70
CA ARG A 68 -23.29 -20.06 -15.98
C ARG A 68 -23.59 -21.38 -15.28
N SER A 69 -24.79 -21.53 -14.72
CA SER A 69 -25.23 -22.81 -14.12
C SER A 69 -25.35 -23.90 -15.18
N MET A 70 -25.07 -25.13 -14.77
CA MET A 70 -25.27 -26.32 -15.60
C MET A 70 -26.77 -26.63 -15.75
N ALA A 71 -27.12 -27.52 -16.69
CA ALA A 71 -28.52 -27.85 -17.00
C ALA A 71 -29.29 -28.44 -15.81
N ASP A 72 -28.59 -29.07 -14.87
CA ASP A 72 -29.13 -29.62 -13.62
C ASP A 72 -29.25 -28.58 -12.49
N GLY A 73 -28.96 -27.31 -12.77
CA GLY A 73 -29.00 -26.21 -11.81
C GLY A 73 -27.76 -26.09 -10.93
N THR A 74 -26.77 -26.99 -11.07
CA THR A 74 -25.55 -26.91 -10.28
C THR A 74 -24.62 -25.80 -10.77
N GLN A 75 -23.91 -25.20 -9.82
CA GLN A 75 -22.98 -24.11 -10.09
C GLN A 75 -21.57 -24.69 -10.34
N PRO A 76 -20.99 -24.52 -11.55
CA PRO A 76 -19.68 -25.07 -11.82
C PRO A 76 -18.59 -24.36 -11.00
N LEU A 77 -17.53 -25.10 -10.68
CA LEU A 77 -16.34 -24.61 -9.99
C LEU A 77 -15.41 -23.84 -10.92
N TYR A 78 -15.40 -24.20 -12.21
CA TYR A 78 -14.58 -23.57 -13.24
C TYR A 78 -15.41 -23.22 -14.48
N CYS A 79 -15.00 -22.19 -15.22
CA CYS A 79 -15.54 -21.88 -16.54
C CYS A 79 -14.58 -20.98 -17.35
N TRP A 80 -14.91 -20.77 -18.62
CA TRP A 80 -14.13 -19.94 -19.54
C TRP A 80 -14.36 -18.44 -19.31
N ASN A 81 -13.53 -17.79 -18.51
CA ASN A 81 -13.61 -16.33 -18.38
C ASN A 81 -13.07 -15.62 -19.63
N GLN A 82 -13.93 -14.88 -20.30
CA GLN A 82 -13.67 -14.24 -21.58
C GLN A 82 -12.90 -12.93 -21.41
N CYS A 83 -11.98 -12.63 -22.34
CA CYS A 83 -11.13 -11.45 -22.28
C CYS A 83 -11.93 -10.14 -22.22
N MET A 84 -12.99 -10.00 -23.02
CA MET A 84 -13.84 -8.80 -23.01
C MET A 84 -14.52 -8.59 -21.65
N LEU A 85 -14.88 -9.68 -20.99
CA LEU A 85 -15.49 -9.62 -19.67
C LEU A 85 -14.46 -9.27 -18.59
N GLU A 86 -13.27 -9.88 -18.65
CA GLU A 86 -12.23 -9.71 -17.63
C GLU A 86 -11.49 -8.37 -17.72
N LEU A 87 -11.16 -7.90 -18.92
CA LEU A 87 -10.35 -6.70 -19.12
C LEU A 87 -11.18 -5.43 -19.35
N HIS A 88 -12.34 -5.58 -20.01
CA HIS A 88 -13.16 -4.44 -20.44
C HIS A 88 -14.50 -4.34 -19.71
N GLU A 89 -14.84 -5.32 -18.85
CA GLU A 89 -16.12 -5.42 -18.15
C GLU A 89 -17.35 -5.42 -19.08
N LEU A 90 -17.17 -5.85 -20.33
CA LEU A 90 -18.22 -5.88 -21.34
C LEU A 90 -18.70 -7.32 -21.52
N ALA A 91 -19.97 -7.58 -21.20
CA ALA A 91 -20.62 -8.90 -21.34
C ALA A 91 -21.20 -9.18 -22.74
N GLU A 92 -21.25 -8.17 -23.61
CA GLU A 92 -21.77 -8.26 -24.98
C GLU A 92 -21.15 -7.16 -25.86
N GLY A 93 -21.18 -7.32 -27.18
CA GLY A 93 -20.77 -6.30 -28.14
C GLY A 93 -19.57 -6.68 -29.02
N PRO A 94 -18.91 -5.70 -29.65
CA PRO A 94 -17.74 -5.96 -30.48
C PRO A 94 -16.54 -6.40 -29.62
N VAL A 95 -15.79 -7.39 -30.11
CA VAL A 95 -14.53 -7.81 -29.50
C VAL A 95 -13.44 -6.80 -29.87
N TYR A 96 -12.69 -6.32 -28.89
CA TYR A 96 -11.58 -5.40 -29.08
C TYR A 96 -10.33 -6.13 -29.57
N SER A 97 -9.44 -5.43 -30.27
CA SER A 97 -8.29 -6.05 -30.94
C SER A 97 -7.28 -6.69 -29.98
N ASP A 98 -7.23 -6.26 -28.72
CA ASP A 98 -6.42 -6.85 -27.66
C ASP A 98 -7.01 -8.15 -27.08
N CYS A 99 -8.28 -8.43 -27.38
CA CYS A 99 -8.98 -9.66 -27.00
C CYS A 99 -9.26 -10.59 -28.19
N GLU A 100 -9.16 -10.13 -29.43
CA GLU A 100 -9.43 -10.90 -30.64
C GLU A 100 -8.35 -11.98 -30.88
N CYS A 101 -8.77 -13.16 -31.34
CA CYS A 101 -7.90 -14.28 -31.68
C CYS A 101 -8.51 -15.11 -32.80
N SER A 102 -7.69 -15.97 -33.44
CA SER A 102 -8.16 -16.96 -34.41
C SER A 102 -8.21 -18.36 -33.80
N PRO A 103 -9.22 -19.18 -34.14
CA PRO A 103 -9.23 -20.59 -33.77
C PRO A 103 -7.98 -21.30 -34.29
N GLY A 104 -7.28 -22.03 -33.40
CA GLY A 104 -6.05 -22.72 -33.76
C GLY A 104 -4.78 -21.87 -33.65
N ASP A 105 -4.88 -20.60 -33.22
CA ASP A 105 -3.71 -19.81 -32.83
C ASP A 105 -3.01 -20.51 -31.65
N SER A 106 -1.91 -21.19 -31.96
CA SER A 106 -0.96 -21.63 -30.96
C SER A 106 -0.04 -20.47 -30.63
N LEU A 107 -0.11 -19.97 -29.39
CA LEU A 107 0.81 -18.92 -28.89
C LEU A 107 2.30 -19.34 -29.01
N THR A 108 2.61 -20.60 -29.31
CA THR A 108 3.97 -21.09 -29.57
C THR A 108 4.63 -20.48 -30.80
N ASN A 109 3.86 -19.91 -31.73
CA ASN A 109 4.40 -19.41 -33.00
C ASN A 109 4.68 -17.91 -33.00
N ASN A 110 4.48 -17.21 -31.87
CA ASN A 110 4.83 -15.79 -31.76
C ASN A 110 6.27 -15.64 -31.22
N PRO A 111 7.25 -15.21 -32.04
CA PRO A 111 8.68 -15.26 -31.73
C PRO A 111 9.14 -14.29 -30.62
N MET A 112 8.22 -13.54 -30.01
CA MET A 112 8.51 -12.63 -28.89
C MET A 112 8.22 -13.23 -27.49
N THR A 113 7.73 -14.48 -27.41
CA THR A 113 7.24 -15.04 -26.13
C THR A 113 8.14 -16.16 -25.60
N SER A 114 8.89 -15.89 -24.52
CA SER A 114 9.33 -16.98 -23.65
C SER A 114 8.10 -17.47 -22.90
N TYR A 115 7.56 -18.62 -23.30
CA TYR A 115 6.43 -19.25 -22.65
C TYR A 115 6.81 -19.65 -21.22
N ILE A 116 6.47 -18.82 -20.23
CA ILE A 116 6.62 -19.16 -18.82
C ILE A 116 5.32 -19.80 -18.37
N LYS A 117 5.34 -21.12 -18.19
CA LYS A 117 4.20 -21.87 -17.65
C LYS A 117 4.08 -21.61 -16.15
N LEU A 118 3.09 -20.81 -15.77
CA LEU A 118 2.80 -20.53 -14.36
C LEU A 118 1.86 -21.59 -13.75
N PRO A 119 1.95 -21.83 -12.43
CA PRO A 119 0.96 -22.61 -11.69
C PRO A 119 -0.49 -22.12 -11.87
N GLY A 120 -1.47 -23.03 -11.80
CA GLY A 120 -2.89 -22.68 -12.01
C GLY A 120 -3.44 -21.65 -11.01
N ASN A 121 -2.96 -21.65 -9.76
CA ASN A 121 -3.31 -20.65 -8.74
C ASN A 121 -2.82 -19.24 -9.09
N CYS A 122 -1.88 -19.09 -10.03
CA CYS A 122 -1.50 -17.77 -10.55
C CYS A 122 -2.66 -17.10 -11.32
N TYR A 123 -3.47 -17.90 -12.00
CA TYR A 123 -4.60 -17.42 -12.82
C TYR A 123 -5.93 -17.38 -12.07
N SER A 124 -5.99 -17.91 -10.85
CA SER A 124 -7.16 -17.86 -9.98
C SER A 124 -6.73 -17.76 -8.51
N PRO A 125 -6.08 -16.66 -8.11
CA PRO A 125 -5.72 -16.48 -6.72
C PRO A 125 -6.97 -16.44 -5.84
N ASN A 126 -6.88 -17.06 -4.67
CA ASN A 126 -7.91 -17.01 -3.64
C ASN A 126 -7.71 -15.83 -2.67
N GLY A 127 -6.65 -15.04 -2.86
CA GLY A 127 -6.31 -13.88 -2.05
C GLY A 127 -5.60 -14.16 -0.73
N ARG A 128 -5.26 -15.42 -0.43
CA ARG A 128 -4.65 -15.84 0.84
C ARG A 128 -3.22 -16.35 0.71
N ASP A 129 -2.79 -16.69 -0.50
CA ASP A 129 -1.44 -17.23 -0.72
C ASP A 129 -0.42 -16.10 -0.83
N CYS A 130 0.24 -15.78 0.28
CA CYS A 130 1.29 -14.78 0.34
C CYS A 130 2.45 -15.03 -0.63
N SER A 131 2.69 -16.28 -1.02
CA SER A 131 3.76 -16.62 -1.96
C SER A 131 3.41 -16.32 -3.43
N TRP A 132 2.15 -15.96 -3.71
CA TRP A 132 1.65 -15.68 -5.05
C TRP A 132 2.44 -14.58 -5.77
N PHE A 133 2.77 -13.47 -5.10
CA PHE A 133 3.50 -12.36 -5.74
C PHE A 133 4.87 -12.82 -6.27
N ASN A 134 5.59 -13.62 -5.49
CA ASN A 134 6.88 -14.14 -5.93
C ASN A 134 6.75 -15.26 -6.97
N LYS A 135 5.89 -16.26 -6.71
CA LYS A 135 5.75 -17.44 -7.58
C LYS A 135 5.06 -17.16 -8.92
N CYS A 136 4.29 -16.08 -9.00
CA CYS A 136 3.49 -15.77 -10.18
C CYS A 136 3.93 -14.46 -10.84
N LEU A 137 3.94 -13.36 -10.09
CA LEU A 137 4.17 -12.03 -10.66
C LEU A 137 5.65 -11.77 -10.95
N HIS A 138 6.54 -12.02 -9.99
CA HIS A 138 7.99 -11.96 -10.23
C HIS A 138 8.48 -13.02 -11.22
N ALA A 139 7.88 -14.22 -11.21
CA ALA A 139 8.20 -15.26 -12.18
C ALA A 139 7.92 -14.83 -13.63
N LYS A 140 6.88 -14.03 -13.86
CA LYS A 140 6.56 -13.49 -15.19
C LYS A 140 7.33 -12.22 -15.54
N TYR A 141 7.52 -11.32 -14.57
CA TYR A 141 8.09 -10.00 -14.79
C TYR A 141 9.34 -9.76 -13.94
N SER A 142 10.49 -9.64 -14.60
CA SER A 142 11.77 -9.28 -13.98
C SER A 142 11.99 -7.76 -13.97
N CYS A 143 11.01 -7.01 -13.45
CA CYS A 143 11.06 -5.54 -13.40
C CYS A 143 11.67 -5.05 -12.08
N SER A 144 12.48 -3.99 -12.14
CA SER A 144 13.04 -3.29 -10.98
C SER A 144 12.30 -1.98 -10.66
N GLY A 145 11.06 -1.83 -11.12
CA GLY A 145 10.24 -0.63 -10.91
C GLY A 145 9.93 -0.41 -9.44
N ASN A 146 9.92 0.86 -9.00
CA ASN A 146 9.72 1.21 -7.60
C ASN A 146 8.31 0.82 -7.13
N ASN A 147 7.24 1.26 -7.82
CA ASN A 147 5.87 0.98 -7.39
C ASN A 147 5.52 -0.51 -7.47
N PHE A 148 6.04 -1.22 -8.48
CA PHE A 148 5.90 -2.67 -8.58
C PHE A 148 6.50 -3.39 -7.35
N ASN A 149 7.71 -3.00 -6.96
CA ASN A 149 8.37 -3.54 -5.77
C ASN A 149 7.66 -3.09 -4.48
N ASP A 150 7.14 -1.87 -4.44
CA ASP A 150 6.41 -1.33 -3.29
C ASP A 150 5.11 -2.10 -3.05
N MET A 151 4.35 -2.43 -4.11
CA MET A 151 3.13 -3.24 -4.01
C MET A 151 3.41 -4.66 -3.51
N ILE A 152 4.42 -5.33 -4.06
CA ILE A 152 4.84 -6.67 -3.62
C ILE A 152 5.31 -6.64 -2.17
N GLY A 153 6.00 -5.56 -1.84
CA GLY A 153 6.44 -5.24 -0.52
C GLY A 153 5.35 -5.10 0.52
N LEU A 154 4.37 -4.25 0.23
CA LEU A 154 3.17 -4.07 1.03
C LEU A 154 2.47 -5.41 1.27
N ALA A 155 2.27 -6.21 0.22
CA ALA A 155 1.64 -7.51 0.36
C ALA A 155 2.46 -8.45 1.26
N SER A 156 3.78 -8.45 1.12
CA SER A 156 4.69 -9.23 1.97
C SER A 156 4.64 -8.78 3.43
N ALA A 157 4.55 -7.48 3.68
CA ALA A 157 4.41 -6.90 5.03
C ALA A 157 3.13 -7.38 5.71
N ILE A 158 1.99 -7.24 5.01
CA ILE A 158 0.69 -7.69 5.51
C ILE A 158 0.77 -9.17 5.89
N CYS A 159 1.34 -9.99 5.00
CA CYS A 159 1.51 -11.42 5.17
C CYS A 159 2.32 -11.82 6.41
N HIS A 160 3.35 -11.06 6.79
CA HIS A 160 4.09 -11.31 8.04
C HIS A 160 3.27 -10.96 9.28
N THR A 161 2.42 -9.93 9.20
CA THR A 161 1.56 -9.52 10.32
C THR A 161 0.39 -10.49 10.55
N GLN A 162 0.01 -11.27 9.52
CA GLN A 162 -1.04 -12.29 9.57
C GLN A 162 -0.82 -13.41 10.59
N GLU A 163 0.41 -13.65 10.99
CA GLU A 163 0.73 -14.71 11.95
C GLU A 163 0.41 -14.30 13.40
N LYS A 164 0.22 -13.01 13.69
CA LYS A 164 0.26 -12.49 15.08
C LYS A 164 -1.10 -12.09 15.67
N ILE A 165 -2.11 -11.69 14.88
CA ILE A 165 -3.40 -11.18 15.42
C ILE A 165 -4.55 -11.50 14.45
N LYS A 166 -5.62 -12.19 14.90
CA LYS A 166 -6.68 -12.73 14.00
C LYS A 166 -8.03 -11.99 14.01
N ASP A 167 -8.35 -11.22 15.06
CA ASP A 167 -9.75 -10.79 15.29
C ASP A 167 -10.04 -9.29 15.14
N ALA A 168 -9.03 -8.43 14.96
CA ALA A 168 -9.24 -7.00 14.73
C ALA A 168 -9.85 -6.72 13.34
N LYS A 169 -10.76 -5.75 13.21
CA LYS A 169 -11.32 -5.37 11.90
C LYS A 169 -10.23 -4.83 10.96
N GLY A 170 -9.29 -4.04 11.49
CA GLY A 170 -8.13 -3.56 10.72
C GLY A 170 -7.29 -4.70 10.13
N TYR A 171 -7.23 -5.85 10.80
CA TYR A 171 -6.55 -7.04 10.28
C TYR A 171 -7.31 -7.69 9.13
N LYS A 172 -8.62 -7.88 9.28
CA LYS A 172 -9.49 -8.40 8.21
C LYS A 172 -9.41 -7.50 6.98
N TRP A 173 -9.36 -6.19 7.20
CA TRP A 173 -9.16 -5.20 6.15
C TRP A 173 -7.84 -5.41 5.40
N LEU A 174 -6.70 -5.52 6.10
CA LEU A 174 -5.41 -5.80 5.47
C LEU A 174 -5.39 -7.12 4.70
N ALA A 175 -6.00 -8.19 5.24
CA ALA A 175 -6.13 -9.46 4.53
C ALA A 175 -6.92 -9.30 3.21
N SER A 176 -8.01 -8.53 3.24
CA SER A 176 -8.77 -8.20 2.03
C SER A 176 -8.03 -7.28 1.07
N VAL A 177 -7.13 -6.41 1.54
CA VAL A 177 -6.22 -5.63 0.67
C VAL A 177 -5.32 -6.59 -0.10
N THR A 178 -4.63 -7.52 0.57
CA THR A 178 -3.78 -8.51 -0.10
C THR A 178 -4.57 -9.36 -1.10
N ALA A 179 -5.78 -9.77 -0.73
CA ALA A 179 -6.66 -10.49 -1.63
C ALA A 179 -7.01 -9.69 -2.89
N CYS A 180 -7.38 -8.41 -2.70
CA CYS A 180 -7.64 -7.48 -3.78
C CYS A 180 -6.44 -7.34 -4.71
N LEU A 181 -5.24 -7.13 -4.17
CA LEU A 181 -4.01 -6.98 -4.96
C LEU A 181 -3.77 -8.20 -5.86
N GLN A 182 -3.92 -9.42 -5.32
CA GLN A 182 -3.73 -10.65 -6.10
C GLN A 182 -4.77 -10.79 -7.21
N VAL A 183 -6.05 -10.59 -6.88
CA VAL A 183 -7.16 -10.73 -7.83
C VAL A 183 -7.02 -9.72 -8.96
N GLN A 184 -6.75 -8.45 -8.64
CA GLN A 184 -6.64 -7.36 -9.61
C GLN A 184 -5.36 -7.43 -10.47
N MET A 185 -4.31 -8.11 -10.00
CA MET A 185 -3.08 -8.32 -10.76
C MET A 185 -3.06 -9.63 -11.56
N ALA A 186 -3.90 -10.62 -11.24
CA ALA A 186 -3.97 -11.87 -12.00
C ALA A 186 -4.23 -11.69 -13.51
N PRO A 187 -5.02 -10.70 -13.99
CA PRO A 187 -5.18 -10.44 -15.41
C PRO A 187 -3.84 -10.18 -16.12
N VAL A 188 -2.89 -9.46 -15.50
CA VAL A 188 -1.60 -9.19 -16.15
C VAL A 188 -0.78 -10.46 -16.40
N LEU A 189 -1.14 -11.59 -15.77
CA LEU A 189 -0.48 -12.87 -15.98
C LEU A 189 -0.97 -13.63 -17.22
N LYS A 190 -2.04 -13.19 -17.89
CA LYS A 190 -2.56 -13.87 -19.09
C LYS A 190 -1.51 -13.94 -20.19
N GLN A 191 -1.55 -15.03 -20.95
CA GLN A 191 -0.49 -15.32 -21.92
C GLN A 191 -0.48 -14.34 -23.11
N TRP A 192 -1.64 -13.78 -23.47
CA TRP A 192 -1.79 -12.75 -24.50
C TRP A 192 -1.57 -11.33 -24.00
N ILE A 193 -1.31 -11.14 -22.69
CA ILE A 193 -1.01 -9.83 -22.12
C ILE A 193 0.49 -9.65 -21.99
N HIS A 194 0.99 -8.63 -22.70
CA HIS A 194 2.38 -8.21 -22.69
C HIS A 194 2.47 -6.76 -22.22
N LEU A 195 3.04 -6.56 -21.04
CA LEU A 195 3.28 -5.25 -20.47
C LEU A 195 4.80 -5.06 -20.37
N ASN A 196 5.28 -3.87 -20.73
CA ASN A 196 6.62 -3.46 -20.35
C ASN A 196 6.62 -3.04 -18.86
N CYS A 197 7.81 -2.91 -18.28
CA CYS A 197 7.94 -2.56 -16.86
C CYS A 197 7.31 -1.21 -16.50
N SER A 198 7.31 -0.22 -17.39
CA SER A 198 6.69 1.08 -17.11
C SER A 198 5.17 0.98 -16.99
N THR A 199 4.52 0.26 -17.90
CA THR A 199 3.06 0.05 -17.87
C THR A 199 2.66 -0.84 -16.70
N LEU A 200 3.48 -1.84 -16.38
CA LEU A 200 3.26 -2.70 -15.21
C LEU A 200 3.34 -1.89 -13.91
N ASP A 201 4.31 -0.99 -13.79
CA ASP A 201 4.51 -0.12 -12.62
C ASP A 201 3.32 0.84 -12.42
N GLN A 202 2.80 1.43 -13.50
CA GLN A 202 1.57 2.24 -13.46
C GLN A 202 0.34 1.42 -13.03
N LYS A 203 0.19 0.20 -13.57
CA LYS A 203 -0.91 -0.70 -13.19
C LYS A 203 -0.81 -1.11 -11.72
N ALA A 204 0.38 -1.44 -11.23
CA ALA A 204 0.63 -1.78 -9.83
C ALA A 204 0.25 -0.63 -8.90
N SER A 205 0.67 0.61 -9.23
CA SER A 205 0.30 1.79 -8.44
C SER A 205 -1.23 2.00 -8.40
N ALA A 206 -1.92 1.91 -9.54
CA ALA A 206 -3.37 2.08 -9.61
C ALA A 206 -4.13 1.00 -8.82
N VAL A 207 -3.68 -0.26 -8.92
CA VAL A 207 -4.27 -1.39 -8.18
C VAL A 207 -4.02 -1.23 -6.67
N GLN A 208 -2.79 -0.86 -6.27
CA GLN A 208 -2.47 -0.60 -4.87
C GLN A 208 -3.35 0.50 -4.28
N GLN A 209 -3.52 1.62 -4.98
CA GLN A 209 -4.39 2.71 -4.54
C GLN A 209 -5.85 2.27 -4.41
N THR A 210 -6.35 1.50 -5.38
CA THR A 210 -7.72 0.99 -5.40
C THR A 210 -7.96 0.03 -4.23
N CYS A 211 -7.09 -0.96 -4.05
CA CYS A 211 -7.22 -1.98 -3.02
C CYS A 211 -7.03 -1.43 -1.60
N LEU A 212 -6.14 -0.46 -1.40
CA LEU A 212 -6.01 0.26 -0.13
C LEU A 212 -7.19 1.19 0.16
N LYS A 213 -8.06 1.49 -0.80
CA LYS A 213 -9.25 2.30 -0.54
C LYS A 213 -10.48 1.42 -0.35
N ASN A 214 -10.66 0.46 -1.25
CA ASN A 214 -11.83 -0.42 -1.33
C ASN A 214 -11.39 -1.87 -1.52
N PRO A 215 -10.94 -2.54 -0.45
CA PRO A 215 -10.56 -3.95 -0.53
C PRO A 215 -11.78 -4.86 -0.73
N LEU A 216 -11.53 -6.12 -1.12
CA LEU A 216 -12.60 -7.05 -1.47
C LEU A 216 -13.37 -7.56 -0.24
N GLY A 217 -14.71 -7.47 -0.31
CA GLY A 217 -15.64 -8.15 0.60
C GLY A 217 -15.65 -7.63 2.05
N VAL A 218 -15.10 -6.44 2.29
CA VAL A 218 -15.09 -5.78 3.61
C VAL A 218 -15.32 -4.27 3.45
N GLU A 219 -15.51 -3.59 4.58
CA GLU A 219 -15.63 -2.12 4.68
C GLU A 219 -14.44 -1.42 3.98
N SER A 220 -14.72 -0.32 3.30
CA SER A 220 -13.70 0.55 2.72
C SER A 220 -12.83 1.19 3.81
N LEU A 221 -11.67 1.73 3.42
CA LEU A 221 -10.80 2.49 4.34
C LEU A 221 -11.57 3.60 5.09
N CYS A 222 -12.56 4.21 4.42
CA CYS A 222 -13.31 5.32 4.97
C CYS A 222 -14.40 4.91 5.97
N GLU A 223 -14.77 3.64 5.99
CA GLU A 223 -15.79 3.09 6.87
C GLU A 223 -15.18 2.43 8.11
N LEU A 224 -13.86 2.29 8.16
CA LEU A 224 -13.14 1.79 9.32
C LEU A 224 -13.15 2.80 10.47
N GLU A 225 -13.24 2.26 11.69
CA GLU A 225 -13.03 3.05 12.90
C GLU A 225 -11.57 3.53 13.00
N PRO A 226 -11.30 4.73 13.56
CA PRO A 226 -9.94 5.26 13.64
C PRO A 226 -8.93 4.32 14.30
N THR A 227 -9.36 3.53 15.29
CA THR A 227 -8.52 2.52 15.95
C THR A 227 -8.08 1.40 15.01
N ASP A 228 -8.97 0.94 14.12
CA ASP A 228 -8.66 -0.09 13.13
C ASP A 228 -7.76 0.44 12.02
N ILE A 229 -7.94 1.70 11.61
CA ILE A 229 -7.05 2.35 10.63
C ILE A 229 -5.64 2.47 11.20
N TRP A 230 -5.50 2.93 12.44
CA TRP A 230 -4.19 3.02 13.10
C TRP A 230 -3.55 1.64 13.27
N PHE A 231 -4.33 0.64 13.67
CA PHE A 231 -3.84 -0.74 13.73
C PHE A 231 -3.30 -1.21 12.39
N ALA A 232 -4.07 -1.01 11.31
CA ALA A 232 -3.67 -1.39 9.96
C ALA A 232 -2.38 -0.66 9.52
N PHE A 233 -2.28 0.63 9.84
CA PHE A 233 -1.07 1.43 9.61
C PHE A 233 0.16 0.85 10.32
N TRP A 234 0.05 0.54 11.62
CA TRP A 234 1.17 -0.01 12.39
C TRP A 234 1.63 -1.36 11.86
N ALA A 235 0.66 -2.20 11.49
CA ALA A 235 0.89 -3.53 10.95
C ALA A 235 1.72 -3.55 9.65
N ILE A 236 1.72 -2.46 8.88
CA ILE A 236 2.48 -2.34 7.62
C ILE A 236 3.64 -1.34 7.71
N ARG A 237 3.73 -0.56 8.80
CA ARG A 237 4.73 0.51 8.96
C ARG A 237 6.16 0.02 8.80
N GLU A 238 6.48 -1.11 9.43
CA GLU A 238 7.84 -1.67 9.47
C GLU A 238 8.41 -1.98 8.09
N TYR A 239 7.55 -2.08 7.08
CA TYR A 239 7.96 -2.35 5.71
C TYR A 239 8.39 -1.11 4.93
N PHE A 240 7.98 0.09 5.34
CA PHE A 240 8.32 1.30 4.61
C PHE A 240 9.78 1.72 4.89
N THR A 241 10.79 0.94 4.50
CA THR A 241 12.18 1.15 4.96
C THR A 241 13.01 2.13 4.13
N THR A 242 12.59 2.50 2.92
CA THR A 242 13.40 3.34 2.01
C THR A 242 12.83 4.74 1.76
N ASN A 243 11.51 4.94 1.89
CA ASN A 243 10.86 6.25 1.81
C ASN A 243 9.61 6.32 2.72
N ILE A 244 9.82 6.01 4.01
CA ILE A 244 8.77 5.88 5.03
C ILE A 244 7.79 7.05 5.05
N VAL A 245 8.28 8.28 4.83
CA VAL A 245 7.43 9.45 4.98
C VAL A 245 6.60 9.76 3.74
N SER A 246 7.07 9.47 2.53
CA SER A 246 6.21 9.61 1.35
C SER A 246 5.03 8.64 1.41
N GLU A 247 5.30 7.39 1.80
CA GLU A 247 4.29 6.35 1.96
C GLU A 247 3.31 6.69 3.09
N ILE A 248 3.82 7.09 4.26
CA ILE A 248 2.98 7.46 5.39
C ILE A 248 2.17 8.72 5.08
N THR A 249 2.78 9.75 4.47
CA THR A 249 2.04 10.96 4.09
C THR A 249 0.97 10.61 3.05
N GLY A 250 1.28 9.77 2.07
CA GLY A 250 0.32 9.29 1.09
C GLY A 250 -0.85 8.52 1.72
N PHE A 251 -0.57 7.67 2.72
CA PHE A 251 -1.60 6.98 3.49
C PHE A 251 -2.45 7.96 4.30
N LEU A 252 -1.83 8.89 5.05
CA LEU A 252 -2.52 9.87 5.88
C LEU A 252 -3.40 10.82 5.06
N THR A 253 -2.94 11.26 3.88
CA THR A 253 -3.76 12.05 2.94
C THR A 253 -5.00 11.29 2.50
N LYS A 254 -4.86 10.00 2.14
CA LYS A 254 -6.03 9.17 1.78
C LYS A 254 -7.01 9.01 2.93
N VAL A 255 -6.53 8.89 4.17
CA VAL A 255 -7.42 8.81 5.33
C VAL A 255 -8.02 10.18 5.69
N GLN A 256 -7.32 11.29 5.46
CA GLN A 256 -7.88 12.63 5.65
C GLN A 256 -9.13 12.81 4.77
N ASP A 257 -9.06 12.39 3.50
CA ASP A 257 -10.19 12.43 2.56
C ASP A 257 -11.40 11.61 3.02
N CYS A 258 -11.16 10.58 3.83
CA CYS A 258 -12.19 9.65 4.32
C CYS A 258 -12.86 10.08 5.62
N SER A 259 -12.09 10.59 6.59
CA SER A 259 -12.50 10.61 8.00
C SER A 259 -13.00 11.98 8.48
N ASN A 260 -13.28 12.92 7.57
CA ASN A 260 -13.40 14.36 7.89
C ASN A 260 -12.23 14.86 8.75
N GLY A 261 -11.04 14.29 8.52
CA GLY A 261 -9.85 14.58 9.30
C GLY A 261 -9.79 14.00 10.74
N LYS A 262 -10.78 13.23 11.21
CA LYS A 262 -10.80 12.71 12.59
C LYS A 262 -9.60 11.84 12.97
N MET A 263 -9.07 11.06 12.02
CA MET A 263 -7.91 10.21 12.30
C MET A 263 -6.60 11.02 12.33
N VAL A 264 -6.51 12.06 11.51
CA VAL A 264 -5.30 12.89 11.41
C VAL A 264 -5.28 14.04 12.42
N SER A 265 -6.42 14.35 13.06
CA SER A 265 -6.53 15.39 14.08
C SER A 265 -5.76 15.06 15.37
N VAL A 266 -5.40 13.80 15.60
CA VAL A 266 -4.57 13.38 16.74
C VAL A 266 -3.07 13.54 16.47
N LEU A 267 -2.69 13.80 15.21
CA LEU A 267 -1.33 14.10 14.81
C LEU A 267 -1.06 15.60 14.91
N ARG A 268 0.17 15.95 15.27
CA ARG A 268 0.73 17.31 15.17
C ARG A 268 1.96 17.26 14.28
N LYS A 269 2.18 18.30 13.49
CA LYS A 269 3.40 18.46 12.70
C LYS A 269 4.32 19.47 13.38
N VAL A 270 5.59 19.12 13.51
CA VAL A 270 6.67 20.00 13.92
C VAL A 270 7.62 20.17 12.75
N LYS A 271 8.02 21.41 12.45
CA LYS A 271 9.03 21.73 11.44
C LYS A 271 10.23 22.36 12.13
N LEU A 272 11.40 21.77 11.94
CA LEU A 272 12.69 22.33 12.36
C LEU A 272 13.39 22.91 11.14
N ASN A 273 13.54 24.24 11.10
CA ASN A 273 14.30 24.92 10.06
C ASN A 273 15.79 24.83 10.38
N LEU A 274 16.58 24.36 9.43
CA LEU A 274 18.02 24.18 9.61
C LEU A 274 18.83 25.45 9.35
N GLY A 275 18.20 26.56 8.91
CA GLY A 275 18.89 27.83 8.63
C GLY A 275 19.76 27.84 7.39
N LYS A 276 20.30 26.67 7.02
CA LYS A 276 21.12 26.42 5.85
C LYS A 276 20.50 25.33 4.97
N LYS A 277 20.60 25.53 3.65
CA LYS A 277 20.22 24.50 2.68
C LYS A 277 21.25 23.37 2.67
N ILE A 278 20.87 22.23 3.22
CA ILE A 278 21.66 21.00 3.13
C ILE A 278 21.16 20.19 1.94
N LYS A 279 22.04 19.84 0.99
CA LYS A 279 21.64 19.11 -0.22
C LYS A 279 20.95 17.78 0.09
N ARG A 280 21.45 17.06 1.10
CA ARG A 280 20.88 15.79 1.56
C ARG A 280 21.32 15.54 3.00
N ILE A 281 20.38 15.15 3.85
CA ILE A 281 20.69 14.61 5.18
C ILE A 281 20.41 13.11 5.13
N PRO A 282 21.38 12.24 5.45
CA PRO A 282 21.12 10.81 5.53
C PRO A 282 20.02 10.50 6.56
N HIS A 283 19.08 9.61 6.22
CA HIS A 283 18.00 9.21 7.13
C HIS A 283 18.53 8.73 8.49
N SER A 284 19.64 7.99 8.48
CA SER A 284 20.32 7.51 9.69
C SER A 284 20.78 8.63 10.63
N VAL A 285 21.11 9.81 10.10
CA VAL A 285 21.48 10.99 10.91
C VAL A 285 20.23 11.57 11.59
N VAL A 286 19.13 11.72 10.84
CA VAL A 286 17.84 12.18 11.37
C VAL A 286 17.34 11.22 12.46
N GLU A 287 17.41 9.91 12.21
CA GLU A 287 16.97 8.87 13.13
C GLU A 287 17.80 8.84 14.42
N LYS A 288 19.14 8.89 14.31
CA LYS A 288 20.03 8.95 15.47
C LYS A 288 19.77 10.21 16.31
N TYR A 289 19.52 11.32 15.65
CA TYR A 289 19.19 12.59 16.29
C TYR A 289 17.86 12.53 17.05
N LEU A 290 16.79 12.06 16.41
CA LEU A 290 15.50 11.89 17.07
C LEU A 290 15.59 10.93 18.26
N THR A 291 16.38 9.86 18.14
CA THR A 291 16.60 8.92 19.24
C THR A 291 17.19 9.62 20.47
N LYS A 292 18.14 10.55 20.27
CA LYS A 292 18.70 11.36 21.35
C LYS A 292 17.61 12.24 21.99
N VAL A 293 16.84 12.97 21.19
CA VAL A 293 15.75 13.85 21.67
C VAL A 293 14.70 13.05 22.46
N VAL A 294 14.28 11.89 21.93
CA VAL A 294 13.33 10.98 22.58
C VAL A 294 13.81 10.53 23.95
N ASN A 295 15.10 10.19 24.06
CA ASN A 295 15.69 9.72 25.30
C ASN A 295 15.81 10.86 26.33
N GLU A 296 16.31 12.03 25.91
CA GLU A 296 16.48 13.18 26.80
C GLU A 296 15.14 13.69 27.35
N LEU A 297 14.11 13.75 26.48
CA LEU A 297 12.78 14.20 26.88
C LEU A 297 11.93 13.08 27.52
N LYS A 298 12.48 11.86 27.66
CA LYS A 298 11.81 10.67 28.20
C LYS A 298 10.49 10.35 27.50
N TRP A 299 10.45 10.53 26.18
CA TRP A 299 9.22 10.41 25.39
C TRP A 299 8.66 9.00 25.32
N LYS A 300 9.52 7.98 25.42
CA LYS A 300 9.08 6.57 25.50
C LYS A 300 8.21 6.34 26.74
N GLU A 301 8.62 6.84 27.90
CA GLU A 301 7.87 6.77 29.17
C GLU A 301 6.57 7.59 29.10
N LYS A 302 6.57 8.66 28.31
CA LYS A 302 5.41 9.54 28.08
C LYS A 302 4.46 9.01 27.00
N GLY A 303 4.71 7.83 26.44
CA GLY A 303 3.85 7.23 25.42
C GLY A 303 3.78 8.04 24.13
N VAL A 304 4.84 8.76 23.76
CA VAL A 304 4.86 9.57 22.53
C VAL A 304 5.23 8.69 21.34
N PHE A 305 4.50 8.85 20.25
CA PHE A 305 4.87 8.39 18.92
C PHE A 305 5.43 9.56 18.11
N LEU A 306 6.48 9.27 17.34
CA LEU A 306 6.98 10.20 16.35
C LEU A 306 7.38 9.50 15.07
N LEU A 307 7.32 10.25 13.99
CA LEU A 307 7.91 9.93 12.70
C LEU A 307 8.57 11.20 12.18
N ALA A 308 9.83 11.14 11.72
CA ALA A 308 10.41 12.30 11.06
C ALA A 308 11.02 12.00 9.70
N THR A 309 11.14 13.06 8.92
CA THR A 309 11.83 13.08 7.63
C THR A 309 12.59 14.37 7.44
N TYR A 310 13.51 14.33 6.49
CA TYR A 310 14.07 15.53 5.89
C TYR A 310 13.25 15.88 4.63
N GLU A 311 12.54 17.00 4.66
CA GLU A 311 11.88 17.53 3.46
C GLU A 311 12.92 18.31 2.64
N GLN A 312 13.01 18.04 1.33
CA GLN A 312 13.83 18.85 0.42
C GLN A 312 13.44 20.32 0.63
N ASN A 313 14.43 21.18 0.89
CA ASN A 313 14.30 22.55 1.41
C ASN A 313 14.40 22.67 2.93
N GLN A 314 15.56 22.36 3.52
CA GLN A 314 16.02 22.94 4.80
C GLN A 314 15.15 22.64 6.05
N TYR A 315 14.17 21.74 5.97
CA TYR A 315 13.32 21.37 7.11
C TYR A 315 13.47 19.90 7.48
N ILE A 316 13.56 19.64 8.79
CA ILE A 316 13.20 18.34 9.36
C ILE A 316 11.75 18.44 9.80
N THR A 317 10.90 17.59 9.22
CA THR A 317 9.50 17.46 9.61
C THR A 317 9.36 16.29 10.57
N ILE A 318 8.67 16.51 11.69
CA ILE A 318 8.33 15.49 12.68
C ILE A 318 6.80 15.45 12.82
N LEU A 319 6.18 14.30 12.57
CA LEU A 319 4.80 14.02 12.96
C LEU A 319 4.82 13.41 14.36
N ILE A 320 4.01 13.95 15.26
CA ILE A 320 3.98 13.56 16.67
C ILE A 320 2.54 13.26 17.08
N ALA A 321 2.33 12.22 17.88
CA ALA A 321 1.06 11.92 18.53
C ALA A 321 1.27 11.16 19.84
N LEU A 322 0.22 11.07 20.65
CA LEU A 322 0.19 10.19 21.81
C LEU A 322 -0.24 8.78 21.38
N ARG A 323 0.48 7.75 21.85
CA ARG A 323 0.20 6.34 21.55
C ARG A 323 -1.22 5.91 21.93
N GLN A 324 -1.77 6.48 23.00
CA GLN A 324 -3.15 6.24 23.43
C GLN A 324 -4.19 6.76 22.43
N ASN A 325 -3.88 7.85 21.72
CA ASN A 325 -4.79 8.46 20.73
C ASN A 325 -4.72 7.74 19.37
N ILE A 326 -3.73 6.87 19.17
CA ILE A 326 -3.47 6.14 17.92
C ILE A 326 -3.52 4.61 18.14
N GLY A 327 -4.19 4.17 19.21
CA GLY A 327 -4.45 2.75 19.49
C GLY A 327 -3.21 1.87 19.68
N SER A 328 -2.05 2.45 19.95
CA SER A 328 -0.75 1.76 19.87
C SER A 328 -0.32 1.04 21.17
N TYR A 329 -1.03 1.14 22.31
CA TYR A 329 -0.70 0.39 23.54
C TYR A 329 -1.82 0.48 24.60
N HIS A 330 -2.00 -0.56 25.42
CA HIS A 330 -3.11 -0.69 26.39
C HIS A 330 -2.85 -0.16 27.82
N ASN A 331 -1.71 0.47 28.14
CA ASN A 331 -1.31 0.61 29.56
C ASN A 331 -0.65 1.93 30.00
N THR A 332 -0.88 3.05 29.32
CA THR A 332 -0.49 4.36 29.87
C THR A 332 -1.72 5.15 30.32
N THR A 333 -2.01 5.10 31.62
CA THR A 333 -3.08 5.84 32.31
C THR A 333 -2.75 7.32 32.54
N VAL A 334 -1.76 7.85 31.82
CA VAL A 334 -1.24 9.18 32.09
C VAL A 334 -1.89 10.14 31.11
N ASP A 335 -3.01 10.73 31.54
CA ASP A 335 -3.66 11.83 30.84
C ASP A 335 -2.67 13.00 30.74
N ARG A 336 -2.13 13.21 29.55
CA ARG A 336 -1.15 14.26 29.24
C ARG A 336 -1.59 14.95 27.97
N SER A 337 -1.48 16.28 27.97
CA SER A 337 -1.71 17.05 26.77
C SER A 337 -0.54 16.90 25.80
N LEU A 338 -0.85 16.72 24.52
CA LEU A 338 0.15 16.80 23.46
C LEU A 338 0.78 18.20 23.40
N ASP A 339 0.07 19.24 23.83
CA ASP A 339 0.58 20.61 23.90
C ASP A 339 1.69 20.76 24.96
N ASP A 340 1.60 20.04 26.08
CA ASP A 340 2.67 20.04 27.09
C ASP A 340 3.94 19.38 26.54
N ILE A 341 3.78 18.30 25.75
CA ILE A 341 4.91 17.62 25.10
C ILE A 341 5.58 18.56 24.10
N LEU A 342 4.79 19.27 23.29
CA LEU A 342 5.30 20.19 22.28
C LEU A 342 5.91 21.45 22.90
N THR A 343 5.39 21.92 24.03
CA THR A 343 5.98 23.04 24.78
C THR A 343 7.34 22.63 25.36
N ASN A 344 7.41 21.46 26.02
CA ASN A 344 8.69 20.92 26.52
C ASN A 344 9.71 20.70 25.40
N LEU A 345 9.27 20.30 24.21
CA LEU A 345 10.13 20.19 23.03
C LEU A 345 10.68 21.56 22.62
N ALA A 346 9.80 22.57 22.59
CA ALA A 346 10.14 23.93 22.19
C ALA A 346 11.12 24.59 23.16
N ASP A 347 10.95 24.37 24.45
CA ASP A 347 11.84 24.90 25.48
C ASP A 347 13.22 24.23 25.41
N ALA A 348 13.25 22.90 25.19
CA ALA A 348 14.52 22.19 24.98
C ALA A 348 15.21 22.67 23.68
N PHE A 349 14.44 22.99 22.65
CA PHE A 349 14.92 23.58 21.40
C PHE A 349 15.55 24.95 21.61
N GLU A 350 14.84 25.84 22.29
CA GLU A 350 15.29 27.19 22.62
C GLU A 350 16.60 27.18 23.42
N ASN A 351 16.77 26.19 24.31
CA ASN A 351 17.98 26.02 25.13
C ASN A 351 19.19 25.42 24.37
N GLY A 352 19.09 25.21 23.05
CA GLY A 352 20.22 24.75 22.23
C GLY A 352 20.54 23.25 22.39
N THR A 353 19.61 22.46 22.91
CA THR A 353 19.78 20.99 23.08
C THR A 353 19.92 20.25 21.73
N PHE A 354 19.55 20.92 20.64
CA PHE A 354 19.29 20.37 19.31
C PHE A 354 20.48 20.61 18.37
N GLN A 355 21.63 19.95 18.63
CA GLN A 355 22.80 19.98 17.75
C GLN A 355 23.09 18.60 17.16
N PHE A 356 23.37 18.52 15.86
CA PHE A 356 23.78 17.27 15.21
C PHE A 356 24.84 17.49 14.13
N VAL A 357 25.52 16.42 13.72
CA VAL A 357 26.61 16.47 12.74
C VAL A 357 26.17 15.81 11.42
N VAL A 358 26.29 16.54 10.31
CA VAL A 358 26.08 16.05 8.94
C VAL A 358 27.37 16.23 8.18
N ASP A 359 27.92 15.15 7.62
CA ASP A 359 29.17 15.17 6.84
C ASP A 359 30.37 15.86 7.56
N GLY A 360 30.41 15.75 8.90
CA GLY A 360 31.45 16.36 9.73
C GLY A 360 31.20 17.83 10.10
N GLU A 361 30.12 18.44 9.62
CA GLU A 361 29.69 19.78 10.00
C GLU A 361 28.60 19.75 11.08
N PHE A 362 28.71 20.65 12.06
CA PHE A 362 27.60 20.92 12.96
C PHE A 362 26.44 21.57 12.20
N VAL A 363 25.25 21.07 12.50
CA VAL A 363 23.97 21.59 12.03
C VAL A 363 23.18 21.93 13.29
N GLU A 364 22.82 23.20 13.36
CA GLU A 364 22.07 23.81 14.43
C GLU A 364 20.78 24.31 13.78
N PRO A 365 19.60 23.75 14.09
CA PRO A 365 18.37 24.31 13.58
C PRO A 365 18.11 25.68 14.19
N ASP A 366 17.75 26.64 13.35
CA ASP A 366 17.55 28.05 13.73
C ASP A 366 16.18 28.25 14.38
N THR A 367 15.14 27.66 13.78
CA THR A 367 13.75 27.88 14.21
C THR A 367 12.94 26.58 14.26
N MET A 368 12.00 26.53 15.18
CA MET A 368 11.04 25.45 15.34
C MET A 368 9.61 26.01 15.23
N PHE A 369 8.77 25.29 14.49
CA PHE A 369 7.34 25.54 14.38
C PHE A 369 6.58 24.28 14.82
N ALA A 370 5.55 24.42 15.65
CA ALA A 370 4.56 23.36 15.88
C ALA A 370 3.20 23.80 15.34
N CYS A 371 2.58 22.89 14.60
CA CYS A 371 1.33 23.12 13.90
C CYS A 371 0.19 22.36 14.57
N SER A 372 -1.00 22.95 14.59
CA SER A 372 -2.19 22.39 15.24
C SER A 372 -2.75 21.18 14.49
N ASP A 373 -2.36 21.03 13.22
CA ASP A 373 -2.71 19.94 12.34
C ASP A 373 -1.48 19.36 11.61
N TYR A 374 -1.64 18.20 10.98
CA TYR A 374 -0.53 17.50 10.33
C TYR A 374 -0.13 18.06 8.94
N ILE A 375 -1.03 18.78 8.25
CA ILE A 375 -0.72 19.48 7.00
C ILE A 375 -0.03 20.83 7.27
N CYS A 376 -0.02 21.25 8.53
CA CYS A 376 0.50 22.52 9.03
C CYS A 376 -0.21 23.73 8.38
N SER A 377 -1.54 23.72 8.41
CA SER A 377 -2.36 24.85 7.96
C SER A 377 -2.31 26.02 8.94
N ASP A 378 -2.16 25.73 10.24
CA ASP A 378 -2.04 26.73 11.30
C ASP A 378 -0.88 26.40 12.25
N THR A 379 -0.07 27.41 12.54
CA THR A 379 1.11 27.32 13.41
C THR A 379 0.82 28.04 14.71
N TYR A 380 0.83 27.31 15.82
CA TYR A 380 0.46 27.86 17.13
C TYR A 380 1.67 28.04 18.07
N LEU A 381 2.79 27.39 17.76
CA LEU A 381 4.02 27.49 18.55
C LEU A 381 5.19 27.79 17.63
N HIS A 382 5.97 28.80 18.02
CA HIS A 382 7.19 29.22 17.34
C HIS A 382 8.28 29.48 18.37
N ARG A 383 9.49 28.96 18.12
CA ARG A 383 10.70 29.21 18.92
C ARG A 383 11.91 29.39 18.02
N ASN A 384 12.80 30.27 18.45
CA ASN A 384 14.14 30.41 17.89
C ASN A 384 15.12 29.73 18.84
N ALA A 385 16.14 29.09 18.29
CA ALA A 385 17.18 28.51 19.12
C ALA A 385 18.11 29.60 19.67
N THR A 386 18.51 29.44 20.94
CA THR A 386 19.45 30.33 21.61
C THR A 386 20.77 29.59 21.75
N TYR A 387 21.56 29.55 20.67
CA TYR A 387 22.89 28.96 20.75
C TYR A 387 23.86 29.96 21.40
N PRO A 388 24.59 29.56 22.47
CA PRO A 388 25.72 30.34 22.91
C PRO A 388 26.70 30.45 21.75
N THR A 389 27.10 31.67 21.37
CA THR A 389 28.00 31.96 20.27
C THR A 389 29.28 31.12 20.40
N GLN A 390 29.37 29.99 19.69
CA GLN A 390 30.57 29.17 19.69
C GLN A 390 31.63 29.82 18.79
N GLN A 391 32.39 30.75 19.36
CA GLN A 391 33.70 31.11 18.83
C GLN A 391 34.67 29.96 19.11
N GLY A 392 34.71 28.96 18.24
CA GLY A 392 35.68 27.88 18.35
C GLY A 392 35.63 26.88 17.21
N LYS A 393 36.45 27.08 16.17
CA LYS A 393 36.75 26.03 15.19
C LYS A 393 37.44 24.86 15.90
N LEU A 394 36.72 23.78 16.18
CA LEU A 394 37.31 22.52 16.59
C LEU A 394 37.80 21.74 15.36
N LYS A 395 39.11 21.47 15.33
CA LYS A 395 39.77 20.63 14.33
C LYS A 395 39.22 19.21 14.41
N THR A 396 38.78 18.69 13.27
CA THR A 396 38.39 17.29 13.09
C THR A 396 39.61 16.38 13.28
N ASN A 397 39.53 15.44 14.21
CA ASN A 397 40.44 14.29 14.27
C ASN A 397 39.70 13.10 13.65
N THR A 398 40.11 12.76 12.44
CA THR A 398 39.81 11.49 11.79
C THR A 398 40.42 10.34 12.59
N HIS A 399 39.62 9.42 13.13
CA HIS A 399 39.88 7.97 13.05
C HIS A 399 38.71 7.15 13.61
N THR A 400 38.45 6.04 12.91
CA THR A 400 37.62 4.87 13.25
C THR A 400 36.09 4.99 13.14
N ASN A 401 35.60 4.80 11.91
CA ASN A 401 34.26 4.26 11.66
C ASN A 401 34.22 2.79 12.13
N LYS A 402 33.49 2.51 13.21
CA LYS A 402 33.03 1.16 13.55
C LYS A 402 31.51 1.17 13.46
N PHE A 403 30.98 0.57 12.40
CA PHE A 403 29.55 0.41 12.20
C PHE A 403 29.01 -0.59 13.24
N ILE A 404 28.05 -0.16 14.05
CA ILE A 404 27.24 -1.05 14.88
C ILE A 404 25.83 -0.98 14.31
N TYR A 405 25.40 -2.08 13.68
CA TYR A 405 23.99 -2.34 13.42
C TYR A 405 23.31 -2.62 14.76
N ILE A 406 22.33 -1.79 15.15
CA ILE A 406 21.40 -2.16 16.21
C ILE A 406 20.10 -2.56 15.53
N LYS A 407 19.91 -3.88 15.45
CA LYS A 407 18.65 -4.55 15.19
C LYS A 407 17.91 -4.66 16.53
N ASP A 408 16.62 -4.35 16.53
CA ASP A 408 15.63 -4.59 17.59
C ASP A 408 15.88 -3.97 18.98
N ILE A 409 15.00 -3.04 19.37
CA ILE A 409 14.58 -2.90 20.77
C ILE A 409 13.06 -3.09 20.82
N GLU A 410 12.62 -4.28 20.39
CA GLU A 410 11.48 -4.96 21.00
C GLU A 410 12.04 -6.14 21.80
N SER A 411 12.32 -5.91 23.09
CA SER A 411 12.29 -7.00 24.06
C SER A 411 11.79 -6.49 25.40
N ARG A 412 10.70 -7.13 25.81
CA ARG A 412 9.93 -7.06 27.07
C ARG A 412 8.94 -5.92 27.22
#